data_AF-A0A932D343-F1
#
_entry.id   AF-A0A932D343-F1
#
_cell.length_a   1.000
_cell.length_b   1.000
_cell.length_c   1.000
_cell.angle_alpha   90.00
_cell.angle_beta   90.00
_cell.angle_gamma   90.00
#
_symmetry.space_group_name_H-M   'P 1'
#
loop_
_entity.id
_entity.type
_entity.pdbx_description
1 polymer ?
#
loop_
_entity_poly.entity_id
_entity_poly.type
_entity_poly.pdbx_seq_one_letter_code
_entity_poly.pdbx_strand_id
1 'polypeptide(L)'
;MRLLPLALLALLAGCDGRVGAPCRTPTDCRSPPMADCLDWPEGYCTAPCGASEECGPEGACVEADDRGGMCLRRCGPDAPCRPGYACNGTLQGVTVCWPE
;
A
#
# COMPACT_ATOMS: atom_id res chain seq x y z
N MET A 1 -32.93 -28.78 13.06
CA MET A 1 -31.61 -28.25 13.45
C MET A 1 -30.76 -28.11 12.18
N ARG A 2 -30.81 -26.97 11.49
CA ARG A 2 -29.98 -26.73 10.29
C ARG A 2 -28.72 -25.98 10.74
N LEU A 3 -27.60 -26.69 10.75
CA LEU A 3 -26.27 -26.12 10.98
C LEU A 3 -25.90 -25.26 9.77
N LEU A 4 -25.96 -23.93 9.91
CA LEU A 4 -25.34 -23.02 8.94
C LEU A 4 -23.81 -23.15 9.08
N PRO A 5 -23.06 -23.39 8.00
CA PRO A 5 -21.61 -23.39 8.07
C PRO A 5 -21.11 -21.95 8.30
N LEU A 6 -20.43 -21.71 9.41
CA LEU A 6 -19.72 -20.47 9.77
C LEU A 6 -18.57 -20.10 8.79
N ALA A 7 -18.46 -20.74 7.63
CA ALA A 7 -17.33 -20.65 6.71
C ALA A 7 -17.50 -19.59 5.59
N LEU A 8 -18.54 -18.75 5.63
CA LEU A 8 -18.86 -17.80 4.57
C LEU A 8 -18.67 -16.33 4.99
N LEU A 9 -17.67 -16.02 5.81
CA LEU A 9 -17.35 -14.65 6.24
C LEU A 9 -15.94 -14.17 5.81
N ALA A 10 -15.14 -14.99 5.12
CA ALA A 10 -13.73 -14.67 4.82
C ALA A 10 -13.46 -14.01 3.45
N LEU A 11 -14.47 -13.70 2.64
CA LEU A 11 -14.29 -13.18 1.27
C LEU A 11 -14.46 -11.66 1.12
N LEU A 12 -14.60 -10.93 2.24
CA LEU A 12 -14.72 -9.46 2.25
C LEU A 12 -13.50 -8.75 2.87
N ALA A 13 -12.34 -9.41 2.91
CA ALA A 13 -11.06 -8.69 2.99
C ALA A 13 -10.84 -7.97 1.65
N GLY A 14 -11.73 -7.03 1.33
CA GLY A 14 -11.57 -6.15 0.19
C GLY A 14 -10.28 -5.39 0.42
N CYS A 15 -9.34 -5.54 -0.51
CA CYS A 15 -8.28 -4.57 -0.69
C CYS A 15 -8.96 -3.20 -0.67
N ASP A 16 -8.73 -2.44 0.39
CA ASP A 16 -9.19 -1.08 0.52
C ASP A 16 -8.56 -0.19 -0.56
N GLY A 17 -7.56 -0.72 -1.28
CA GLY A 17 -6.97 -0.14 -2.47
C GLY A 17 -6.19 1.13 -2.16
N ARG A 18 -5.81 1.29 -0.90
CA ARG A 18 -5.00 2.40 -0.39
C ARG A 18 -3.53 2.15 -0.70
N VAL A 19 -2.71 3.17 -0.50
CA VAL A 19 -1.26 3.07 -0.61
C VAL A 19 -0.73 1.92 0.26
N GLY A 20 -0.01 0.99 -0.35
CA GLY A 20 0.53 -0.20 0.30
C GLY A 20 -0.45 -1.36 0.54
N ALA A 21 -1.66 -1.29 -0.02
CA ALA A 21 -2.55 -2.45 -0.11
C ALA A 21 -2.03 -3.46 -1.16
N PRO A 22 -2.32 -4.76 -1.00
CA PRO A 22 -2.05 -5.75 -2.04
C PRO A 22 -2.97 -5.55 -3.24
N CYS A 23 -2.47 -5.90 -4.43
CA CYS A 23 -3.19 -5.78 -5.68
C CYS A 23 -2.71 -6.82 -6.69
N ARG A 24 -3.52 -7.09 -7.71
CA ARG A 24 -3.16 -7.91 -8.87
C ARG A 24 -3.21 -7.09 -10.14
N THR A 25 -4.10 -6.11 -10.19
CA THR A 25 -4.23 -5.18 -11.30
C THR A 25 -4.37 -3.75 -10.76
N PRO A 26 -4.10 -2.72 -11.58
CA PRO A 26 -4.31 -1.33 -11.18
C PRO A 26 -5.73 -1.03 -10.72
N THR A 27 -6.74 -1.77 -11.20
CA THR A 27 -8.15 -1.58 -10.81
C THR A 27 -8.46 -2.01 -9.36
N ASP A 28 -7.57 -2.77 -8.73
CA ASP A 28 -7.69 -3.11 -7.29
C ASP A 28 -7.38 -1.91 -6.40
N CYS A 29 -6.67 -0.91 -6.93
CA CYS A 29 -6.26 0.29 -6.22
C CYS A 29 -7.33 1.38 -6.37
N ARG A 30 -7.94 1.75 -5.25
CA ARG A 30 -9.10 2.66 -5.19
C ARG A 30 -8.70 4.10 -4.86
N SER A 31 -7.42 4.35 -4.54
CA SER A 31 -6.92 5.69 -4.23
C SER A 31 -6.71 6.54 -5.48
N PRO A 32 -7.32 7.74 -5.58
CA PRO A 32 -7.10 8.66 -6.68
C PRO A 32 -5.78 9.45 -6.58
N PRO A 33 -5.29 10.06 -7.69
CA PRO A 33 -5.89 10.07 -9.02
C PRO A 33 -5.26 9.11 -10.05
N MET A 34 -4.17 8.39 -9.73
CA MET A 34 -3.54 7.42 -10.65
C MET A 34 -2.92 6.26 -9.87
N ALA A 35 -3.73 5.47 -9.17
CA ALA A 35 -3.16 4.34 -8.45
C ALA A 35 -2.70 3.22 -9.40
N ASP A 36 -1.44 2.84 -9.29
CA ASP A 36 -0.82 1.74 -10.02
C ASP A 36 -0.60 0.54 -9.09
N CYS A 37 -0.51 -0.65 -9.68
CA CYS A 37 -0.18 -1.87 -8.97
C CYS A 37 1.25 -2.29 -9.30
N LEU A 38 2.19 -2.01 -8.40
CA LEU A 38 3.58 -2.42 -8.58
C LEU A 38 3.70 -3.93 -8.45
N ASP A 39 4.57 -4.51 -9.28
CA ASP A 39 5.01 -5.91 -9.19
C ASP A 39 6.01 -6.10 -8.05
N TRP A 40 5.55 -5.82 -6.84
CA TRP A 40 6.23 -6.08 -5.57
C TRP A 40 5.56 -7.30 -4.89
N PRO A 41 6.12 -7.86 -3.80
CA PRO A 41 5.51 -9.03 -3.14
C PRO A 41 4.01 -8.87 -2.87
N GLU A 42 3.20 -9.78 -3.43
CA GLU A 42 1.72 -9.77 -3.39
C GLU A 42 1.05 -8.51 -4.00
N GLY A 43 1.79 -7.78 -4.85
CA GLY A 43 1.42 -6.51 -5.48
C GLY A 43 1.37 -5.35 -4.49
N TYR A 44 1.59 -4.12 -4.95
CA TYR A 44 1.58 -2.94 -4.08
C TYR A 44 0.87 -1.76 -4.74
N CYS A 45 -0.25 -1.32 -4.18
CA CYS A 45 -0.93 -0.10 -4.62
C CYS A 45 -0.09 1.14 -4.30
N THR A 46 0.25 1.92 -5.33
CA THR A 46 0.99 3.19 -5.24
C THR A 46 0.29 4.24 -6.09
N ALA A 47 0.73 5.49 -6.07
CA ALA A 47 0.33 6.54 -7.01
C ALA A 47 1.51 7.51 -7.22
N PRO A 48 1.61 8.20 -8.37
CA PRO A 48 2.53 9.30 -8.53
C PRO A 48 2.13 10.46 -7.59
N CYS A 49 3.11 11.20 -7.09
CA CYS A 49 2.89 12.33 -6.20
C CYS A 49 3.99 13.39 -6.35
N GLY A 50 3.66 14.63 -6.00
CA GLY A 50 4.65 15.70 -5.75
C GLY A 50 4.82 16.03 -4.27
N ALA A 51 3.84 15.69 -3.44
CA ALA A 51 3.85 15.93 -2.00
C ALA A 51 3.17 14.79 -1.22
N SER A 52 3.52 14.65 0.06
CA SER A 52 3.01 13.54 0.91
C SER A 52 1.50 13.62 1.16
N GLU A 53 0.92 14.81 1.12
CA GLU A 53 -0.50 15.08 1.30
C GLU A 53 -1.35 14.41 0.20
N GLU A 54 -0.76 14.17 -0.97
CA GLU A 54 -1.41 13.47 -2.09
C GLU A 54 -1.56 11.97 -1.84
N CYS A 55 -0.74 11.39 -0.95
CA CYS A 55 -0.71 9.96 -0.67
C CYS A 55 -1.72 9.50 0.39
N GLY A 56 -2.50 10.44 0.93
CA GLY A 56 -3.45 10.17 2.01
C GLY A 56 -2.77 10.00 3.38
N PRO A 57 -3.57 9.71 4.43
CA PRO A 57 -3.11 9.81 5.83
C PRO A 57 -2.04 8.78 6.21
N GLU A 58 -2.00 7.63 5.54
CA GLU A 58 -1.02 6.57 5.78
C GLU A 58 0.15 6.60 4.79
N GLY A 59 0.17 7.54 3.85
CA GLY A 59 1.15 7.61 2.78
C GLY A 59 2.22 8.68 3.01
N ALA A 60 3.35 8.50 2.34
CA ALA A 60 4.39 9.51 2.16
C ALA A 60 4.78 9.52 0.68
N CYS A 61 5.04 10.71 0.15
CA CYS A 61 5.59 10.84 -1.18
C CYS A 61 7.10 10.66 -1.08
N VAL A 62 7.63 9.68 -1.81
CA VAL A 62 9.07 9.41 -1.87
C VAL A 62 9.52 9.58 -3.31
N GLU A 63 10.39 10.55 -3.56
CA GLU A 63 11.06 10.71 -4.87
C GLU A 63 11.75 9.41 -5.30
N ALA A 64 11.35 8.90 -6.45
CA ALA A 64 11.94 7.74 -7.11
C ALA A 64 12.60 8.19 -8.42
N ASP A 65 13.88 8.54 -8.33
CA ASP A 65 14.72 9.01 -9.44
C ASP A 65 14.07 10.15 -10.26
N ASP A 66 14.48 10.31 -11.52
CA ASP A 66 13.99 11.35 -12.43
C ASP A 66 12.50 11.16 -12.85
N ARG A 67 11.81 10.16 -12.31
CA ARG A 67 10.41 9.83 -12.66
C ARG A 67 9.39 10.51 -11.75
N GLY A 68 9.86 11.24 -10.73
CA GLY A 68 9.03 11.91 -9.74
C GLY A 68 8.71 11.04 -8.52
N GLY A 69 7.90 11.58 -7.62
CA GLY A 69 7.52 10.93 -6.39
C GLY A 69 6.54 9.77 -6.58
N MET A 70 6.67 8.76 -5.71
CA MET A 70 5.72 7.66 -5.57
C MET A 70 5.23 7.54 -4.14
N CYS A 71 3.93 7.26 -4.01
CA CYS A 71 3.30 7.10 -2.72
C CYS A 71 3.67 5.76 -2.08
N LEU A 72 4.34 5.83 -0.94
CA LEU A 72 4.66 4.68 -0.11
C LEU A 72 3.99 4.77 1.25
N ARG A 73 3.65 3.62 1.82
CA ARG A 73 2.92 3.50 3.07
C ARG A 73 3.92 3.77 4.17
N ARG A 74 3.61 4.70 5.07
CA ARG A 74 4.38 4.95 6.28
C ARG A 74 4.33 3.74 7.18
N CYS A 75 5.42 3.51 7.89
CA CYS A 75 5.51 2.41 8.83
C CYS A 75 6.11 2.87 10.16
N GLY A 76 5.77 2.13 11.21
CA GLY A 76 6.26 2.36 12.56
C GLY A 76 5.83 1.23 13.49
N PRO A 77 6.14 1.32 14.79
CA PRO A 77 5.79 0.29 15.78
C PRO A 77 4.30 -0.07 15.78
N ASP A 78 3.43 0.94 15.62
CA ASP A 78 1.96 0.78 15.63
C ASP A 78 1.35 0.53 14.24
N ALA A 79 2.17 0.62 13.18
CA ALA A 79 1.77 0.41 11.80
C ALA A 79 2.87 -0.39 11.07
N PRO A 80 3.04 -1.69 11.41
CA PRO A 80 4.06 -2.51 10.79
C PRO A 80 3.74 -2.76 9.31
N CYS A 81 4.78 -2.99 8.53
CA CYS A 81 4.63 -3.40 7.14
C CYS A 81 4.07 -4.82 7.04
N ARG A 82 3.44 -5.13 5.90
CA ARG A 82 2.97 -6.49 5.62
C ARG A 82 4.17 -7.43 5.39
N PRO A 83 3.99 -8.76 5.52
CA PRO A 83 5.05 -9.71 5.19
C PRO A 83 5.65 -9.48 3.80
N GLY A 84 6.98 -9.58 3.67
CA GLY A 84 7.73 -9.27 2.44
C GLY A 84 8.14 -7.80 2.30
N TYR A 85 7.90 -6.97 3.33
CA TYR A 85 8.26 -5.56 3.36
C TYR A 85 8.89 -5.20 4.70
N ALA A 86 10.03 -4.52 4.65
CA ALA A 86 10.69 -3.94 5.80
C ALA A 86 10.32 -2.46 5.94
N CYS A 87 10.33 -1.99 7.18
CA CYS A 87 10.19 -0.57 7.47
C CYS A 87 11.53 0.14 7.24
N ASN A 88 11.66 0.86 6.12
CA ASN A 88 12.90 1.51 5.69
C ASN A 88 12.85 3.03 5.94
N GLY A 89 13.76 3.53 6.79
CA GLY A 89 13.87 4.95 7.16
C GLY A 89 14.91 5.76 6.38
N THR A 90 15.56 5.16 5.38
CA THR A 90 16.67 5.81 4.66
C THR A 90 16.17 6.71 3.52
N LEU A 91 14.88 6.68 3.21
CA LEU A 91 14.28 7.38 2.09
C LEU A 91 13.81 8.76 2.56
N GLN A 92 14.65 9.78 2.35
CA GLN A 92 14.30 11.20 2.57
C GLN A 92 13.82 11.52 4.01
N GLY A 93 14.29 10.76 5.00
CA GLY A 93 13.93 10.95 6.41
C GLY A 93 12.50 10.51 6.76
N VAL A 94 11.79 9.86 5.84
CA VAL A 94 10.51 9.19 6.11
C VAL A 94 10.71 7.68 6.22
N THR A 95 9.98 7.06 7.14
CA THR A 95 9.97 5.60 7.30
C THR A 95 8.80 5.03 6.52
N VAL A 96 9.10 4.22 5.50
CA VAL A 96 8.11 3.65 4.58
C VAL A 96 8.30 2.15 4.38
N CYS A 97 7.23 1.46 3.99
CA CYS A 97 7.29 0.05 3.63
C CYS A 97 8.00 -0.13 2.29
N TRP A 98 9.10 -0.87 2.33
CA TRP A 98 9.94 -1.18 1.17
C TRP A 98 10.11 -2.69 1.06
N PRO A 99 10.11 -3.28 -0.16
CA PRO A 99 10.35 -4.71 -0.33
C PRO A 99 11.67 -5.15 0.33
N GLU A 100 11.66 -6.30 1.01
CA GLU A 100 12.87 -6.94 1.57
C GLU A 100 13.76 -7.56 0.49
#